data_AF-P82716-F1
#
_entry.id   AF-P82716-F1
#
_cell.length_a   1.000
_cell.length_b   1.000
_cell.length_c   1.000
_cell.angle_alpha   90.00
_cell.angle_beta   90.00
_cell.angle_gamma   90.00
#
_symmetry.space_group_name_H-M   'P 1'
#
loop_
_entity.id
_entity.type
_entity.pdbx_description
1 polymer ?
#
loop_
_entity_poly.entity_id
_entity_poly.type
_entity_poly.pdbx_seq_one_letter_code
_entity_poly.pdbx_strand_id
1 'polypeptide(L)'
;MKKIFQLSFTVFIIFISLVLGVVGNVQQKRSNRCIDFPVNPKTGLCVLKDCESVCKKTSKGLEGICWKFNAKGKDPKQCKCCGLWPPLY
;
A
#
# COMPACT_ATOMS: atom_id res chain seq x y z
N MET A 1 -40.60 -31.81 4.56
CA MET A 1 -39.86 -30.54 4.78
C MET A 1 -38.48 -30.71 5.42
N LYS A 2 -38.26 -31.68 6.33
CA LYS A 2 -36.98 -31.85 7.05
C LYS A 2 -35.73 -32.05 6.15
N LYS A 3 -35.85 -32.82 5.06
CA LYS A 3 -34.74 -33.05 4.10
C LYS A 3 -34.35 -31.80 3.28
N ILE A 4 -35.34 -30.98 2.88
CA ILE A 4 -35.09 -29.72 2.16
C ILE A 4 -34.38 -28.72 3.07
N PHE A 5 -34.80 -28.66 4.34
CA PHE A 5 -34.21 -27.78 5.34
C PHE A 5 -32.74 -28.13 5.64
N GLN A 6 -32.42 -29.43 5.64
CA GLN A 6 -31.05 -29.90 5.83
C GLN A 6 -30.16 -29.54 4.64
N LEU A 7 -30.68 -29.69 3.41
CA LEU A 7 -29.95 -29.34 2.19
C LEU A 7 -29.65 -27.83 2.12
N SER A 8 -30.62 -26.98 2.45
CA SER A 8 -30.41 -25.52 2.48
C SER A 8 -29.37 -25.08 3.50
N PHE A 9 -29.32 -25.75 4.67
CA PHE A 9 -28.34 -25.43 5.70
C PHE A 9 -26.92 -25.77 5.25
N THR A 10 -26.70 -26.93 4.61
CA THR A 10 -25.39 -27.32 4.10
C THR A 10 -24.87 -26.37 3.02
N VAL A 11 -25.72 -25.98 2.06
CA VAL A 11 -25.36 -25.02 1.01
C VAL A 11 -24.97 -23.67 1.61
N PHE A 12 -25.69 -23.21 2.63
CA PHE A 12 -25.39 -21.96 3.33
C PHE A 12 -24.04 -22.00 4.05
N ILE A 13 -23.71 -23.10 4.73
CA ILE A 13 -22.41 -23.28 5.37
C ILE A 13 -21.27 -23.27 4.35
N ILE A 14 -21.41 -23.99 3.23
CA ILE A 14 -20.39 -24.00 2.17
C ILE A 14 -20.19 -22.59 1.60
N PHE A 15 -21.27 -21.83 1.37
CA PHE A 15 -21.20 -20.45 0.90
C PHE A 15 -20.49 -19.56 1.92
N ILE A 16 -20.82 -19.65 3.21
CA ILE A 16 -20.13 -18.91 4.28
C ILE A 16 -18.64 -19.28 4.34
N SER A 17 -18.29 -20.56 4.26
CA SER A 17 -16.89 -21.01 4.28
C SER A 17 -16.11 -20.50 3.08
N LEU A 18 -16.71 -20.50 1.88
CA LEU A 18 -16.10 -19.92 0.67
C LEU A 18 -15.90 -18.42 0.82
N VAL A 19 -16.92 -17.68 1.30
CA VAL A 19 -16.81 -16.23 1.52
C VAL A 19 -15.77 -15.91 2.61
N LEU A 20 -15.76 -16.63 3.73
CA LEU A 20 -14.77 -16.45 4.80
C LEU A 20 -13.34 -16.78 4.32
N GLY A 21 -13.18 -17.86 3.56
CA GLY A 21 -11.89 -18.25 2.98
C GLY A 21 -11.36 -17.18 2.01
N VAL A 22 -12.23 -16.60 1.19
CA VAL A 22 -11.88 -15.50 0.28
C VAL A 22 -11.49 -14.23 1.05
N VAL A 23 -12.23 -13.85 2.10
CA VAL A 23 -11.91 -12.65 2.91
C VAL A 23 -10.61 -12.83 3.70
N GLY A 24 -10.34 -14.04 4.21
CA GLY A 24 -9.10 -14.35 4.94
C GLY A 24 -7.84 -14.15 4.10
N ASN A 25 -7.89 -14.45 2.80
CA ASN A 25 -6.74 -14.30 1.91
C ASN A 25 -6.47 -12.84 1.51
N VAL A 26 -7.46 -11.94 1.64
CA VAL A 26 -7.32 -10.51 1.31
C VAL A 26 -6.60 -9.72 2.43
N GLN A 27 -6.41 -10.30 3.62
CA GLN A 27 -5.51 -9.76 4.64
C GLN A 27 -4.02 -9.96 4.30
N GLN A 28 -3.63 -9.89 3.03
CA GLN A 28 -2.23 -9.77 2.65
C GLN A 28 -1.69 -8.49 3.29
N LYS A 29 -0.98 -8.67 4.41
CA LYS A 29 -0.64 -7.60 5.36
C LYS A 29 0.06 -6.47 4.63
N ARG A 30 -0.55 -5.30 4.63
CA ARG A 30 0.15 -4.05 4.32
C ARG A 30 1.34 -3.95 5.26
N SER A 31 2.52 -3.75 4.71
CA SER A 31 3.75 -3.63 5.48
C SER A 31 4.27 -2.20 5.39
N ASN A 32 4.77 -1.67 6.51
CA ASN A 32 5.45 -0.39 6.50
C ASN A 32 6.79 -0.52 5.75
N ARG A 33 6.97 0.22 4.65
CA ARG A 33 8.21 0.22 3.86
C ARG A 33 8.51 1.62 3.33
N CYS A 34 9.77 1.85 3.02
CA CYS A 34 10.23 3.05 2.33
C CYS A 34 10.77 2.65 0.95
N ILE A 35 10.22 3.24 -0.11
CA ILE A 35 10.68 2.99 -1.49
C ILE A 35 11.21 4.30 -2.08
N ASP A 36 12.31 4.20 -2.81
CA ASP A 36 12.91 5.33 -3.51
C ASP A 36 12.12 5.69 -4.77
N PHE A 37 11.88 6.98 -4.95
CA PHE A 37 11.22 7.55 -6.12
C PHE A 37 12.15 8.54 -6.83
N PRO A 38 12.05 8.62 -8.17
CA PRO A 38 12.82 9.58 -8.94
C PRO A 38 12.46 11.01 -8.51
N VAL A 39 13.49 11.85 -8.37
CA VAL A 39 13.32 13.29 -8.12
C VAL A 39 12.94 14.03 -9.40
N ASN A 40 12.56 15.31 -9.26
CA ASN A 40 12.20 16.14 -10.40
C ASN A 40 13.39 16.24 -11.38
N PRO A 41 13.25 15.79 -12.64
CA PRO A 41 14.35 15.76 -13.59
C PRO A 41 14.81 17.16 -14.02
N LYS A 42 13.96 18.18 -13.87
CA LYS A 42 14.30 19.56 -14.25
C LYS A 42 15.28 20.21 -13.28
N THR A 43 15.11 19.94 -11.98
CA THR A 43 15.97 20.51 -10.93
C THR A 43 17.04 19.53 -10.47
N GLY A 44 16.82 18.22 -10.66
CA GLY A 44 17.64 17.17 -10.06
C GLY A 44 17.55 17.13 -8.52
N LEU A 45 16.59 17.86 -7.94
CA LEU A 45 16.41 18.02 -6.50
C LEU A 45 15.07 17.44 -6.06
N CYS A 46 15.06 16.89 -4.86
CA CYS A 46 13.86 16.51 -4.16
C CYS A 46 13.20 17.78 -3.60
N VAL A 47 12.10 18.18 -4.22
CA VAL A 47 11.21 19.19 -3.67
C VAL A 47 10.20 18.44 -2.81
N LEU A 48 10.14 18.76 -1.51
CA LEU A 48 9.29 18.04 -0.55
C LEU A 48 7.83 17.95 -1.02
N LYS A 49 7.28 19.07 -1.51
CA LYS A 49 5.90 19.15 -2.02
C LYS A 49 5.67 18.23 -3.23
N ASP A 50 6.64 18.13 -4.14
CA ASP A 50 6.57 17.24 -5.30
C ASP A 50 6.68 15.78 -4.85
N CYS A 51 7.63 15.47 -3.97
CA CYS A 51 7.84 14.15 -3.40
C CYS A 51 6.57 13.65 -2.67
N GLU A 52 6.02 14.46 -1.76
CA GLU A 52 4.75 14.14 -1.10
C GLU A 52 3.59 13.95 -2.08
N SER A 53 3.50 14.80 -3.11
CA SER A 53 2.44 14.67 -4.11
C SER A 53 2.54 13.35 -4.85
N VAL A 54 3.75 12.93 -5.23
CA VAL A 54 4.00 11.63 -5.86
C VAL A 54 3.64 10.49 -4.89
N CYS A 55 4.10 10.54 -3.64
CA CYS A 55 3.81 9.48 -2.67
C CYS A 55 2.32 9.34 -2.37
N LYS A 56 1.60 10.47 -2.20
CA LYS A 56 0.15 10.49 -1.96
C LYS A 56 -0.63 9.98 -3.18
N LYS A 57 -0.13 10.17 -4.41
CA LYS A 57 -0.70 9.57 -5.62
C LYS A 57 -0.48 8.06 -5.67
N THR A 58 0.66 7.57 -5.21
CA THR A 58 0.99 6.14 -5.22
C THR A 58 0.10 5.33 -4.28
N SER A 59 -0.08 5.78 -3.04
CA SER A 59 -0.98 5.12 -2.09
C SER A 59 -1.40 6.05 -0.95
N LYS A 60 -2.62 5.83 -0.45
CA LYS A 60 -3.10 6.49 0.77
C LYS A 60 -2.26 6.01 1.96
N GLY A 61 -1.69 6.96 2.71
CA GLY A 61 -0.85 6.67 3.88
C GLY A 61 0.64 6.56 3.61
N LEU A 62 1.10 6.96 2.41
CA LEU A 62 2.52 7.18 2.16
C LEU A 62 2.89 8.64 2.42
N GLU A 63 4.00 8.84 3.12
CA GLU A 63 4.65 10.12 3.36
C GLU A 63 5.88 10.25 2.47
N GLY A 64 6.02 11.40 1.83
CA GLY A 64 7.19 11.73 1.02
C GLY A 64 8.25 12.41 1.87
N ILE A 65 9.45 11.87 1.88
CA ILE A 65 10.61 12.45 2.57
C ILE A 65 11.76 12.66 1.59
N CYS A 66 12.44 13.79 1.74
CA CYS A 66 13.62 14.11 0.96
C CYS A 66 14.90 13.69 1.70
N TRP A 67 15.78 12.97 1.01
CA TRP A 67 17.02 12.42 1.56
C TRP A 67 18.22 12.78 0.67
N LYS A 68 19.41 12.35 1.12
CA LYS A 68 20.69 12.46 0.41
C LYS A 68 21.06 13.91 0.14
N PHE A 69 21.15 14.65 1.24
CA PHE A 69 21.62 16.03 1.27
C PHE A 69 23.12 16.10 0.95
N ASN A 70 23.56 17.25 0.45
CA ASN A 70 24.98 17.55 0.28
C ASN A 70 25.68 17.75 1.64
N ALA A 71 26.99 17.98 1.63
CA ALA A 71 27.78 18.22 2.85
C ALA A 71 27.31 19.42 3.70
N LYS A 72 26.52 20.33 3.11
CA LYS A 72 25.93 21.49 3.81
C LYS A 72 24.51 21.21 4.35
N GLY A 73 24.02 19.98 4.24
CA GLY A 73 22.64 19.63 4.63
C GLY A 73 21.57 20.22 3.70
N LYS A 74 21.95 20.63 2.48
CA LYS A 74 21.07 21.23 1.47
C LYS A 74 20.91 20.31 0.26
N ASP A 75 20.02 20.70 -0.65
CA ASP A 75 19.88 20.08 -1.98
C ASP A 75 19.68 18.55 -1.93
N PRO A 76 18.61 18.05 -1.26
CA PRO A 76 18.34 16.63 -1.23
C PRO A 76 18.13 16.09 -2.64
N LYS A 77 18.76 14.96 -2.97
CA LYS A 77 18.73 14.37 -4.33
C LYS A 77 17.90 13.10 -4.43
N GLN A 78 17.18 12.74 -3.37
CA GLN A 78 16.44 11.48 -3.31
C GLN A 78 15.07 11.72 -2.65
N CYS A 79 14.01 11.23 -3.28
CA CYS A 79 12.67 11.17 -2.70
C CYS A 79 12.41 9.74 -2.21
N LYS A 80 11.90 9.59 -0.99
CA LYS A 80 11.45 8.29 -0.46
C LYS A 80 9.98 8.38 -0.08
N CYS A 81 9.21 7.37 -0.46
CA CYS A 81 7.83 7.21 -0.02
C CYS A 81 7.78 6.15 1.07
N CYS A 82 7.55 6.57 2.31
CA CYS A 82 7.48 5.72 3.49
C CYS A 82 6.03 5.56 3.96
N GLY A 83 5.61 4.36 4.31
CA GLY A 83 4.30 4.13 4.90
C GLY A 83 3.77 2.73 4.62
N LEU A 84 2.46 2.55 4.84
CA LEU A 84 1.77 1.28 4.58
C LEU A 84 1.64 1.04 3.08
N TRP A 85 2.53 0.25 2.54
CA TRP A 85 2.45 -0.18 1.16
C TRP A 85 1.35 -1.23 0.97
N PRO A 86 0.64 -1.21 -0.16
CA PRO A 86 -0.13 -2.36 -0.57
C PRO A 86 0.79 -3.58 -0.70
N PRO A 87 0.25 -4.79 -0.53
CA PRO A 87 1.02 -5.99 -0.80
C PRO A 87 1.61 -5.98 -2.21
N LEU A 88 2.88 -6.38 -2.34
CA LEU A 88 3.50 -6.65 -3.63
C LEU A 88 2.91 -7.99 -4.11
N TYR A 89 2.24 -7.99 -5.27
CA TYR A 89 1.83 -9.20 -5.97
C TYR A 89 3.01 -9.83 -6.70
#